data_AF-A0A535M5K5-F1
#
_entry.id   AF-A0A535M5K5-F1
#
_cell.length_a   1.000
_cell.length_b   1.000
_cell.length_c   1.000
_cell.angle_alpha   90.00
_cell.angle_beta   90.00
_cell.angle_gamma   90.00
#
_symmetry.space_group_name_H-M   'P 1'
#
loop_
_entity.id
_entity.type
_entity.pdbx_description
1 polymer ?
#
loop_
_entity_poly.entity_id
_entity_poly.type
_entity_poly.pdbx_seq_one_letter_code
_entity_poly.pdbx_strand_id
1 'polypeptide(L)'
;MAGLFILLIAPIFTIVARSHLAAATVSQPVSFIAPASATVLERSTVPLAVRDPQVGLPDPTAPALPVLSPPPRPPKAPHPATTPAAALGIPIGPPPAPGSVEAIIRAAALRHGVSPDWMVKIARCESGLRPHAFNPVGPYYGIFQFLMSTFHAHGGTDIWDPSQQAEITATMLSHGGARAWGCA
;
A
#
# COMPACT_ATOMS: atom_id res chain seq x y z
N MET A 1 0.84 62.33 -49.84
CA MET A 1 1.68 62.44 -48.63
C MET A 1 2.12 61.04 -48.20
N ALA A 2 3.34 60.98 -47.66
CA ALA A 2 4.16 59.80 -47.36
C ALA A 2 3.45 58.61 -46.69
N GLY A 3 3.88 57.42 -47.07
CA GLY A 3 3.70 56.19 -46.29
C GLY A 3 4.77 56.04 -45.21
N LEU A 4 4.60 55.02 -44.37
CA LEU A 4 5.70 54.45 -43.60
C LEU A 4 5.54 52.94 -43.48
N PHE A 5 6.65 52.28 -43.81
CA PHE A 5 6.86 50.86 -43.98
C PHE A 5 7.13 50.12 -42.65
N ILE A 6 6.93 48.81 -42.74
CA ILE A 6 7.09 47.70 -41.78
C ILE A 6 8.50 47.57 -41.16
N LEU A 7 8.62 47.16 -39.88
CA LEU A 7 9.57 46.10 -39.45
C LEU A 7 9.30 45.52 -38.03
N LEU A 8 8.83 44.26 -37.99
CA LEU A 8 9.33 43.10 -37.22
C LEU A 8 10.35 43.36 -36.09
N ILE A 9 10.10 42.95 -34.83
CA ILE A 9 11.12 42.27 -33.98
C ILE A 9 10.47 41.43 -32.85
N ALA A 10 10.74 40.12 -32.83
CA ALA A 10 10.46 39.21 -31.71
C ALA A 10 11.48 39.39 -30.58
N PRO A 11 11.17 39.09 -29.30
CA PRO A 11 12.18 39.07 -28.26
C PRO A 11 12.96 37.76 -28.30
N ILE A 12 14.16 37.81 -28.88
CA ILE A 12 15.21 36.80 -28.70
C ILE A 12 15.78 37.00 -27.28
N PHE A 13 15.52 36.06 -26.37
CA PHE A 13 16.23 35.99 -25.10
C PHE A 13 17.66 35.47 -25.35
N THR A 14 18.61 36.39 -25.44
CA THR A 14 20.05 36.12 -25.39
C THR A 14 20.49 35.93 -23.95
N ILE A 15 20.65 34.67 -23.51
CA ILE A 15 21.48 34.37 -22.34
C ILE A 15 22.90 34.09 -22.85
N VAL A 16 23.78 35.08 -22.69
CA VAL A 16 25.23 34.93 -22.84
C VAL A 16 25.74 34.13 -21.64
N ALA A 17 25.98 32.83 -21.83
CA ALA A 17 26.84 32.05 -20.94
C ALA A 17 28.28 32.20 -21.44
N ARG A 18 29.04 33.10 -20.81
CA ARG A 18 30.46 33.30 -21.08
C ARG A 18 31.26 32.19 -20.39
N SER A 19 32.02 31.46 -21.19
CA SER A 19 32.95 30.41 -20.82
C SER A 19 34.11 30.93 -19.98
N HIS A 20 34.46 30.24 -18.89
CA HIS A 20 35.82 30.23 -18.38
C HIS A 20 36.31 28.79 -18.31
N LEU A 21 37.23 28.46 -19.24
CA LEU A 21 38.15 27.33 -19.11
C LEU A 21 39.06 27.60 -17.90
N ALA A 22 39.15 26.63 -16.99
CA ALA A 22 40.37 26.33 -16.24
C ALA A 22 40.24 24.91 -15.68
N ALA A 23 40.55 23.92 -16.51
CA ALA A 23 40.83 22.57 -16.04
C ALA A 23 42.19 22.59 -15.33
N ALA A 24 42.18 22.73 -14.00
CA ALA A 24 43.36 22.49 -13.18
C ALA A 24 43.37 21.03 -12.75
N THR A 25 44.17 20.23 -13.46
CA THR A 25 44.50 18.85 -13.11
C THR A 25 45.30 18.85 -11.80
N VAL A 26 44.65 18.54 -10.67
CA VAL A 26 45.36 18.21 -9.43
C VAL A 26 45.69 16.72 -9.47
N SER A 27 46.95 16.45 -9.80
CA SER A 27 47.57 15.13 -9.73
C SER A 27 47.78 14.75 -8.26
N GLN A 28 47.10 13.69 -7.79
CA GLN A 28 47.40 13.08 -6.50
C GLN A 28 48.25 11.82 -6.73
N PRO A 29 49.37 11.63 -6.01
CA PRO A 29 50.18 10.42 -6.12
C PRO A 29 49.47 9.24 -5.46
N VAL A 30 49.18 8.21 -6.25
CA VAL A 30 48.83 6.88 -5.75
C VAL A 30 50.09 6.28 -5.13
N SER A 31 50.13 6.22 -3.80
CA SER A 31 51.16 5.45 -3.09
C SER A 31 50.92 3.96 -3.31
N PHE A 32 51.73 3.38 -4.18
CA PHE A 32 51.91 1.94 -4.35
C PHE A 32 52.58 1.38 -3.09
N ILE A 33 51.92 0.47 -2.39
CA ILE A 33 52.56 -0.42 -1.41
C ILE A 33 52.60 -1.81 -2.04
N ALA A 34 53.81 -2.28 -2.33
CA ALA A 34 54.12 -3.64 -2.79
C ALA A 34 54.80 -4.42 -1.63
N PRO A 35 55.05 -5.73 -1.78
CA PRO A 35 54.41 -6.79 -0.98
C PRO A 35 55.28 -7.29 0.17
N ALA A 36 54.66 -7.80 1.24
CA ALA A 36 55.32 -8.64 2.23
C ALA A 36 54.83 -10.08 2.07
N SER A 37 55.79 -10.96 1.79
CA SER A 37 55.65 -12.40 1.57
C SER A 37 54.78 -13.08 2.64
N ALA A 38 53.72 -13.77 2.20
CA ALA A 38 53.04 -14.77 3.01
C ALA A 38 53.49 -16.16 2.53
N THR A 39 54.15 -16.87 3.43
CA THR A 39 54.69 -18.20 3.29
C THR A 39 53.64 -19.19 2.79
N VAL A 40 54.03 -20.00 1.81
CA VAL A 40 53.33 -21.22 1.40
C VAL A 40 53.18 -22.12 2.63
N LEU A 41 51.94 -22.41 3.04
CA LEU A 41 51.64 -23.55 3.89
C LEU A 41 50.81 -24.56 3.07
N GLU A 42 51.42 -25.71 2.92
CA GLU A 42 51.02 -26.98 2.33
C GLU A 42 49.53 -27.19 2.00
N ARG A 43 49.31 -27.61 0.75
CA ARG A 43 48.03 -28.10 0.22
C ARG A 43 47.70 -29.47 0.82
N SER A 44 46.74 -29.54 1.74
CA SER A 44 46.13 -30.82 2.14
C SER A 44 44.90 -31.11 1.29
N THR A 45 45.03 -32.13 0.43
CA THR A 45 44.01 -32.53 -0.54
C THR A 45 43.13 -33.59 0.10
N VAL A 46 41.93 -33.20 0.55
CA VAL A 46 40.88 -34.17 0.93
C VAL A 46 39.82 -34.15 -0.17
N PRO A 47 39.56 -35.27 -0.87
CA PRO A 47 38.50 -35.31 -1.86
C PRO A 47 37.15 -35.22 -1.14
N LEU A 48 36.41 -34.13 -1.41
CA LEU A 48 35.00 -34.06 -1.03
C LEU A 48 34.26 -35.12 -1.85
N ALA A 49 33.89 -36.21 -1.19
CA ALA A 49 32.96 -37.18 -1.72
C ALA A 49 31.65 -36.45 -2.09
N VAL A 50 31.27 -36.54 -3.36
CA VAL A 50 29.92 -36.23 -3.83
C VAL A 50 28.96 -37.13 -3.07
N ARG A 51 28.24 -36.57 -2.10
CA ARG A 51 27.04 -37.18 -1.53
C ARG A 51 25.83 -36.43 -2.06
N ASP A 52 25.04 -37.19 -2.80
CA ASP A 52 23.68 -36.94 -3.23
C ASP A 52 22.84 -36.29 -2.11
N PRO A 53 22.30 -35.06 -2.30
CA PRO A 53 21.27 -34.56 -1.41
C PRO A 53 19.94 -35.19 -1.82
N GLN A 54 19.66 -36.33 -1.20
CA GLN A 54 18.31 -36.84 -1.03
C GLN A 54 17.39 -35.69 -0.58
N VAL A 55 16.27 -35.55 -1.27
CA VAL A 55 15.13 -34.69 -0.91
C VAL A 55 14.72 -35.03 0.52
N GLY A 56 15.20 -34.24 1.47
CA GLY A 56 14.89 -34.38 2.88
C GLY A 56 13.44 -33.99 3.13
N LEU A 57 12.69 -34.90 3.74
CA LEU A 57 11.45 -34.54 4.43
C LEU A 57 11.73 -33.41 5.43
N PRO A 58 10.76 -32.50 5.67
CA PRO A 58 10.96 -31.41 6.63
C PRO A 58 11.26 -31.96 8.02
N ASP A 59 12.36 -31.44 8.60
CA ASP A 59 12.81 -31.67 9.96
C ASP A 59 11.71 -31.22 10.96
N PRO A 60 11.19 -32.10 11.84
CA PRO A 60 10.18 -31.73 12.83
C PRO A 60 10.72 -30.85 13.97
N THR A 61 12.01 -30.51 13.96
CA THR A 61 12.71 -29.86 15.08
C THR A 61 13.03 -28.38 14.86
N ALA A 62 12.65 -27.79 13.72
CA ALA A 62 12.78 -26.36 13.52
C ALA A 62 11.82 -25.60 14.45
N PRO A 63 12.30 -24.66 15.32
CA PRO A 63 11.41 -23.82 16.08
C PRO A 63 10.61 -22.95 15.12
N ALA A 64 9.30 -23.21 15.04
CA ALA A 64 8.37 -22.37 14.33
C ALA A 64 8.48 -20.94 14.88
N LEU A 65 8.72 -19.96 13.99
CA LEU A 65 8.55 -18.56 14.33
C LEU A 65 7.14 -18.39 14.92
N PRO A 66 6.95 -17.61 16.01
CA PRO A 66 5.63 -17.41 16.57
C PRO A 66 4.77 -16.70 15.51
N VAL A 67 3.89 -17.46 14.87
CA VAL A 67 2.74 -16.90 14.17
C VAL A 67 1.97 -16.15 15.24
N LEU A 68 2.00 -14.81 15.20
CA LEU A 68 1.20 -13.96 16.06
C LEU A 68 -0.26 -14.41 15.89
N SER A 69 -0.78 -15.09 16.90
CA SER A 69 -2.20 -15.42 16.94
C SER A 69 -2.97 -14.10 16.89
N PRO A 70 -4.00 -13.97 16.04
CA PRO A 70 -4.85 -12.79 16.07
C PRO A 70 -5.43 -12.61 17.48
N PRO A 71 -5.57 -11.36 17.97
CA PRO A 71 -6.06 -11.11 19.33
C PRO A 71 -7.46 -11.71 19.55
N PRO A 72 -7.80 -12.08 20.79
CA PRO A 72 -9.10 -12.64 21.11
C PRO A 72 -10.22 -11.67 20.70
N ARG A 73 -11.22 -12.22 20.01
CA ARG A 73 -12.41 -11.51 19.54
C ARG A 73 -13.13 -10.85 20.72
N PRO A 74 -13.53 -9.56 20.64
CA PRO A 74 -14.46 -9.01 21.63
C PRO A 74 -15.75 -9.84 21.61
N PRO A 75 -16.36 -10.17 22.77
CA PRO A 75 -17.58 -10.98 22.79
C PRO A 75 -18.71 -10.21 22.10
N LYS A 76 -19.20 -10.73 20.97
CA LYS A 76 -20.42 -10.23 20.33
C LYS A 76 -21.57 -11.17 20.66
N ALA A 77 -22.67 -10.58 21.13
CA ALA A 77 -23.94 -11.25 21.41
C ALA A 77 -24.44 -12.07 20.20
N PRO A 78 -25.24 -13.13 20.41
CA PRO A 78 -25.74 -13.95 19.32
C PRO A 78 -26.76 -13.14 18.51
N HIS A 79 -26.53 -13.00 17.19
CA HIS A 79 -27.60 -12.67 16.26
C HIS A 79 -27.54 -13.59 15.04
N PRO A 80 -28.71 -13.95 14.50
CA PRO A 80 -28.91 -15.19 13.78
C PRO A 80 -28.49 -15.10 12.31
N ALA A 81 -28.01 -16.23 11.78
CA ALA A 81 -27.84 -16.43 10.35
C ALA A 81 -29.22 -16.59 9.68
N THR A 82 -29.54 -15.75 8.68
CA THR A 82 -30.60 -16.09 7.69
C THR A 82 -30.46 -15.32 6.36
N THR A 83 -30.19 -16.08 5.29
CA THR A 83 -30.80 -16.02 3.93
C THR A 83 -30.50 -14.86 2.95
N PRO A 84 -30.39 -15.13 1.62
CA PRO A 84 -30.06 -14.12 0.62
C PRO A 84 -31.26 -13.21 0.33
N ALA A 85 -31.10 -11.91 0.56
CA ALA A 85 -32.08 -10.91 0.16
C ALA A 85 -31.82 -10.45 -1.28
N ALA A 86 -32.27 -11.25 -2.25
CA ALA A 86 -32.65 -10.74 -3.55
C ALA A 86 -34.11 -10.24 -3.46
N ALA A 87 -34.36 -9.08 -4.06
CA ALA A 87 -35.68 -8.48 -4.34
C ALA A 87 -36.46 -7.87 -3.16
N LEU A 88 -36.09 -6.65 -2.76
CA LEU A 88 -37.07 -5.63 -2.32
C LEU A 88 -36.67 -4.28 -2.90
N GLY A 89 -37.56 -3.66 -3.68
CA GLY A 89 -37.37 -2.34 -4.26
C GLY A 89 -37.27 -1.26 -3.18
N ILE A 90 -36.05 -0.96 -2.76
CA ILE A 90 -35.75 0.14 -1.83
C ILE A 90 -35.93 1.46 -2.59
N PRO A 91 -36.60 2.48 -2.03
CA PRO A 91 -36.56 3.82 -2.61
C PRO A 91 -35.10 4.28 -2.62
N ILE A 92 -34.54 4.40 -3.82
CA ILE A 92 -33.24 5.01 -4.05
C ILE A 92 -33.41 6.46 -3.61
N GLY A 93 -32.88 6.80 -2.43
CA GLY A 93 -32.79 8.19 -1.99
C GLY A 93 -32.00 9.01 -3.01
N PRO A 94 -31.99 10.35 -2.89
CA PRO A 94 -31.19 11.19 -3.78
C PRO A 94 -29.76 10.64 -3.88
N PRO A 95 -29.18 10.57 -5.09
CA PRO A 95 -27.81 10.10 -5.25
C PRO A 95 -26.92 10.90 -4.29
N PRO A 96 -26.05 10.25 -3.52
CA PRO A 96 -25.24 10.96 -2.54
C PRO A 96 -24.42 12.04 -3.26
N ALA A 97 -24.31 13.21 -2.61
CA ALA A 97 -23.64 14.35 -3.21
C ALA A 97 -22.23 13.92 -3.69
N PRO A 98 -21.80 14.36 -4.90
CA PRO A 98 -20.44 14.12 -5.36
C PRO A 98 -19.44 14.55 -4.29
N GLY A 99 -18.50 13.67 -3.93
CA GLY A 99 -17.52 13.91 -2.86
C GLY A 99 -17.99 13.60 -1.44
N SER A 100 -19.24 13.20 -1.21
CA SER A 100 -19.65 12.68 0.10
C SER A 100 -19.02 11.32 0.39
N VAL A 101 -18.83 11.00 1.66
CA VAL A 101 -18.31 9.70 2.12
C VAL A 101 -19.15 8.53 1.58
N GLU A 102 -20.47 8.68 1.55
CA GLU A 102 -21.35 7.66 0.99
C GLU A 102 -21.13 7.49 -0.53
N ALA A 103 -20.96 8.59 -1.28
CA ALA A 103 -20.64 8.51 -2.71
C ALA A 103 -19.29 7.83 -2.95
N ILE A 104 -18.27 8.12 -2.12
CA ILE A 104 -16.94 7.49 -2.18
C ILE A 104 -17.07 5.98 -1.97
N ILE A 105 -17.79 5.55 -0.93
CA ILE A 105 -18.02 4.12 -0.65
C ILE A 105 -18.75 3.44 -1.80
N ARG A 106 -19.84 4.03 -2.28
CA ARG A 106 -20.62 3.45 -3.39
C ARG A 106 -19.80 3.33 -4.66
N ALA A 107 -18.99 4.34 -4.97
CA ALA A 107 -18.12 4.32 -6.15
C ALA A 107 -17.06 3.21 -6.06
N ALA A 108 -16.43 3.03 -4.89
CA ALA A 108 -15.49 1.93 -4.67
C ALA A 108 -16.18 0.57 -4.77
N ALA A 109 -17.32 0.40 -4.12
CA ALA A 109 -18.10 -0.85 -4.18
C ALA A 109 -18.38 -1.27 -5.64
N LEU A 110 -18.83 -0.33 -6.47
CA LEU A 110 -19.11 -0.58 -7.89
C LEU A 110 -17.86 -0.99 -8.69
N ARG A 111 -16.70 -0.40 -8.42
CA ARG A 111 -15.44 -0.76 -9.10
C ARG A 111 -15.00 -2.21 -8.84
N HIS A 112 -15.35 -2.76 -7.68
CA HIS A 112 -14.93 -4.10 -7.26
C HIS A 112 -16.05 -5.14 -7.30
N GLY A 113 -17.22 -4.79 -7.86
CA GLY A 113 -18.37 -5.72 -7.93
C GLY A 113 -19.00 -6.04 -6.57
N VAL A 114 -18.80 -5.18 -5.57
CA VAL A 114 -19.42 -5.28 -4.24
C VAL A 114 -20.74 -4.52 -4.22
N SER A 115 -21.75 -5.04 -3.52
CA SER A 115 -23.02 -4.33 -3.33
C SER A 115 -22.78 -2.96 -2.64
N PRO A 116 -23.14 -1.83 -3.29
CA PRO A 116 -22.94 -0.51 -2.71
C PRO A 116 -23.71 -0.32 -1.39
N ASP A 117 -24.95 -0.79 -1.33
CA ASP A 117 -25.78 -0.66 -0.14
C ASP A 117 -25.25 -1.50 1.02
N TRP A 118 -24.71 -2.69 0.75
CA TRP A 118 -24.08 -3.52 1.76
C TRP A 118 -22.82 -2.86 2.33
N MET A 119 -21.96 -2.32 1.47
CA MET A 119 -20.72 -1.67 1.91
C MET A 119 -21.01 -0.36 2.67
N VAL A 120 -22.05 0.39 2.29
CA VAL A 120 -22.54 1.55 3.06
C VAL A 120 -23.10 1.11 4.41
N LYS A 121 -23.83 -0.01 4.49
CA LYS A 121 -24.32 -0.58 5.75
C LYS A 121 -23.18 -0.93 6.69
N ILE A 122 -22.10 -1.54 6.19
CA ILE A 122 -20.89 -1.82 6.97
C ILE A 122 -20.32 -0.50 7.52
N ALA A 123 -20.03 0.49 6.67
CA ALA A 123 -19.43 1.76 7.11
C ALA A 123 -20.31 2.53 8.13
N ARG A 124 -21.64 2.50 7.94
CA ARG A 124 -22.59 3.09 8.90
C ARG A 124 -22.53 2.40 10.25
N CYS A 125 -22.41 1.07 10.28
CA CYS A 125 -22.29 0.30 11.51
C CYS A 125 -20.93 0.52 12.20
N GLU A 126 -19.84 0.58 11.44
CA GLU A 126 -18.47 0.72 11.96
C GLU A 126 -18.20 2.12 12.52
N SER A 127 -18.60 3.18 11.80
CA SER A 127 -18.23 4.56 12.17
C SER A 127 -19.39 5.54 12.17
N GLY A 128 -20.54 5.19 11.60
CA GLY A 128 -21.59 6.16 11.27
C GLY A 128 -21.17 7.08 10.12
N LEU A 129 -20.37 6.59 9.17
CA LEU A 129 -19.82 7.34 8.03
C LEU A 129 -18.89 8.52 8.41
N ARG A 130 -18.18 8.41 9.55
CA ARG A 130 -17.25 9.45 10.03
C ARG A 130 -15.81 9.16 9.58
N PRO A 131 -15.19 9.97 8.69
CA PRO A 131 -13.83 9.73 8.20
C PRO A 131 -12.75 9.75 9.28
N HIS A 132 -12.96 10.54 10.32
CA HIS A 132 -12.02 10.68 11.44
C HIS A 132 -12.50 9.96 12.71
N ALA A 133 -13.31 8.91 12.57
CA ALA A 133 -13.68 8.07 13.71
C ALA A 133 -12.45 7.32 14.24
N PHE A 134 -12.24 7.36 15.56
CA PHE A 134 -11.17 6.62 16.21
C PHE A 134 -11.72 5.86 17.43
N ASN A 135 -11.36 4.59 17.53
CA ASN A 135 -11.68 3.76 18.69
C ASN A 135 -10.38 3.25 19.34
N PRO A 136 -10.00 3.74 20.53
CA PRO A 136 -8.75 3.39 21.19
C PRO A 136 -8.70 1.97 21.77
N VAL A 137 -9.83 1.26 21.88
CA VAL A 137 -9.88 -0.09 22.46
C VAL A 137 -9.10 -1.11 21.62
N GLY A 138 -9.19 -1.00 20.30
CA GLY A 138 -8.49 -1.87 19.35
C GLY A 138 -7.76 -1.07 18.27
N PRO A 139 -7.19 0.09 18.62
CA PRO A 139 -6.94 1.25 17.74
C PRO A 139 -7.51 1.11 16.32
N TYR A 140 -8.81 1.39 16.17
CA TYR A 140 -9.51 1.32 14.89
C TYR A 140 -9.75 2.70 14.29
N TYR A 141 -9.57 2.83 12.97
CA TYR A 141 -9.48 4.12 12.29
C TYR A 141 -10.48 4.28 11.14
N GLY A 142 -11.10 5.46 11.10
CA GLY A 142 -11.95 6.02 10.06
C GLY A 142 -13.16 5.18 9.66
N ILE A 143 -13.57 5.31 8.40
CA ILE A 143 -14.92 4.92 7.97
C ILE A 143 -15.23 3.43 8.10
N PHE A 144 -14.21 2.57 7.99
CA PHE A 144 -14.32 1.10 8.08
C PHE A 144 -13.61 0.52 9.31
N GLN A 145 -13.20 1.36 10.27
CA GLN A 145 -12.59 0.94 11.53
C GLN A 145 -11.42 -0.04 11.33
N PHE A 146 -10.52 0.29 10.40
CA PHE A 146 -9.34 -0.53 10.14
C PHE A 146 -8.37 -0.54 11.31
N LEU A 147 -7.68 -1.66 11.52
CA LEU A 147 -6.37 -1.66 12.17
C LEU A 147 -5.34 -1.02 11.22
N MET A 148 -4.44 -0.19 11.76
CA MET A 148 -3.37 0.45 10.98
C MET A 148 -2.49 -0.56 10.24
N SER A 149 -2.13 -1.67 10.92
CA SER A 149 -1.30 -2.72 10.32
C SER A 149 -2.00 -3.41 9.15
N THR A 150 -3.29 -3.71 9.27
CA THR A 150 -4.10 -4.27 8.18
C THR A 150 -4.20 -3.28 7.03
N PHE A 151 -4.49 -2.01 7.30
CA PHE A 151 -4.60 -0.98 6.27
C PHE A 151 -3.31 -0.86 5.43
N HIS A 152 -2.15 -0.80 6.09
CA HIS A 152 -0.85 -0.78 5.39
C HIS A 152 -0.55 -2.09 4.65
N ALA A 153 -0.89 -3.25 5.21
CA ALA A 153 -0.68 -4.54 4.56
C ALA A 153 -1.47 -4.68 3.24
N HIS A 154 -2.56 -3.92 3.09
CA HIS A 154 -3.36 -3.85 1.86
C HIS A 154 -3.01 -2.63 0.97
N GLY A 155 -1.88 -1.97 1.22
CA GLY A 155 -1.36 -0.89 0.37
C GLY A 155 -1.88 0.51 0.72
N GLY A 156 -2.58 0.67 1.84
CA GLY A 156 -3.02 1.98 2.32
C GLY A 156 -1.85 2.85 2.77
N THR A 157 -1.95 4.17 2.54
CA THR A 157 -0.90 5.14 2.88
C THR A 157 -1.40 6.30 3.74
N ASP A 158 -2.64 6.75 3.53
CA ASP A 158 -3.31 7.71 4.42
C ASP A 158 -4.55 7.06 5.02
N ILE A 159 -4.46 6.70 6.30
CA ILE A 159 -5.57 6.02 6.98
C ILE A 159 -6.79 6.92 7.18
N TRP A 160 -6.66 8.23 7.04
CA TRP A 160 -7.78 9.17 7.18
C TRP A 160 -8.44 9.50 5.85
N ASP A 161 -7.88 9.04 4.73
CA ASP A 161 -8.49 9.18 3.41
C ASP A 161 -9.64 8.16 3.24
N PRO A 162 -10.91 8.62 3.21
CA PRO A 162 -12.05 7.74 3.02
C PRO A 162 -12.02 7.01 1.68
N SER A 163 -11.34 7.55 0.66
CA SER A 163 -11.20 6.92 -0.65
C SER A 163 -10.34 5.67 -0.56
N GLN A 164 -9.16 5.76 0.06
CA GLN A 164 -8.28 4.61 0.26
C GLN A 164 -8.94 3.54 1.15
N GLN A 165 -9.61 3.94 2.23
CA GLN A 165 -10.34 2.98 3.05
C GLN A 165 -11.44 2.26 2.26
N ALA A 166 -12.23 3.00 1.47
CA ALA A 166 -13.26 2.40 0.65
C ALA A 166 -12.69 1.44 -0.41
N GLU A 167 -11.61 1.81 -1.10
CA GLU A 167 -10.97 0.94 -2.09
C GLU A 167 -10.46 -0.36 -1.50
N ILE A 168 -9.78 -0.27 -0.35
CA ILE A 168 -9.22 -1.44 0.33
C ILE A 168 -10.35 -2.33 0.85
N THR A 169 -11.37 -1.76 1.47
CA THR A 169 -12.54 -2.53 1.91
C THR A 169 -13.23 -3.20 0.73
N ALA A 170 -13.45 -2.49 -0.38
CA ALA A 170 -14.11 -3.06 -1.55
C ALA A 170 -13.30 -4.23 -2.14
N THR A 171 -11.98 -4.09 -2.25
CA THR A 171 -11.05 -5.15 -2.68
C THR A 171 -11.10 -6.36 -1.73
N MET A 172 -11.10 -6.12 -0.42
CA MET A 172 -11.16 -7.21 0.56
C MET A 172 -12.50 -7.94 0.51
N LEU A 173 -13.61 -7.21 0.38
CA LEU A 173 -14.95 -7.80 0.29
C LEU A 173 -15.14 -8.61 -1.00
N SER A 174 -14.63 -8.13 -2.14
CA SER A 174 -14.72 -8.87 -3.42
C SER A 174 -13.93 -10.18 -3.38
N HIS A 175 -12.91 -10.28 -2.54
CA HIS A 175 -12.10 -11.50 -2.33
C HIS A 175 -12.60 -12.37 -1.15
N GLY A 176 -13.83 -12.17 -0.68
CA GLY A 176 -14.42 -12.97 0.41
C GLY A 176 -13.93 -12.60 1.81
N GLY A 177 -13.28 -11.45 1.97
CA GLY A 177 -12.72 -10.93 3.22
C GLY A 177 -13.74 -10.37 4.23
N ALA A 178 -15.04 -10.58 4.01
CA ALA A 178 -16.12 -10.02 4.85
C ALA A 178 -15.95 -10.30 6.34
N ARG A 179 -15.38 -11.46 6.70
CA ARG A 179 -15.12 -11.85 8.11
C ARG A 179 -14.21 -10.90 8.89
N ALA A 180 -13.51 -9.99 8.22
CA ALA A 180 -12.70 -8.97 8.88
C ALA A 180 -13.56 -7.90 9.57
N TRP A 181 -14.83 -7.74 9.18
CA TRP A 181 -15.76 -6.77 9.77
C TRP A 181 -16.85 -7.48 10.55
N GLY A 182 -17.07 -7.05 11.79
CA GLY A 182 -18.17 -7.56 12.61
C GLY A 182 -19.55 -7.11 12.10
N CYS A 183 -19.59 -6.08 11.26
CA CYS A 183 -20.80 -5.48 10.69
C CYS A 183 -21.19 -5.99 9.29
N ALA A 184 -20.40 -6.90 8.69
CA ALA A 184 -20.63 -7.45 7.36
C ALA A 184 -21.72 -8.53 7.32
#